data_AF-A0A369JD87-F1
#
_entry.id   AF-A0A369JD87-F1
#
_cell.length_a   1.000
_cell.length_b   1.000
_cell.length_c   1.000
_cell.angle_alpha   90.00
_cell.angle_beta   90.00
_cell.angle_gamma   90.00
#
_symmetry.space_group_name_H-M   'P 1'
#
loop_
_entity.id
_entity.type
_entity.pdbx_description
1 polymer ?
#
loop_
_entity_poly.entity_id
_entity_poly.type
_entity_poly.pdbx_seq_one_letter_code
_entity_poly.pdbx_strand_id
1 'polypeptide(L)'
;MSFMTTPMLNLSPVSGSFSFQAKYIPLSRDNIVVLGSEVSDESEESRTAAPTNGWFAPKRPIQINGIVGGSAPPAISPLPLSSRHSEVWWNGHHVYIHDKESPFGTYVNDAKITKPTMLKTGDIISLGSQIPRNSHTPGYITDEHLKPIIAKVTLVGVA
;
A
#
# COMPACT_ATOMS: atom_id res chain seq x y z
N MET A 1 -35.57 5.81 -8.54
CA MET A 1 -34.75 5.74 -7.31
C MET A 1 -33.35 5.31 -7.73
N SER A 2 -32.40 6.24 -7.78
CA SER A 2 -31.00 5.89 -8.07
C SER A 2 -30.36 5.48 -6.74
N PHE A 3 -30.08 4.19 -6.57
CA PHE A 3 -29.25 3.74 -5.46
C PHE A 3 -27.86 4.34 -5.71
N MET A 4 -27.49 5.39 -4.96
CA MET A 4 -26.12 5.88 -4.99
C MET A 4 -25.24 4.80 -4.35
N THR A 5 -24.58 4.01 -5.18
CA THR A 5 -23.58 3.06 -4.74
C THR A 5 -22.42 3.83 -4.13
N THR A 6 -22.00 3.48 -2.92
CA THR A 6 -20.79 4.04 -2.31
C THR A 6 -19.63 3.81 -3.26
N PRO A 7 -18.91 4.85 -3.71
CA PRO A 7 -17.74 4.66 -4.55
C PRO A 7 -16.70 3.83 -3.81
N MET A 8 -16.11 2.86 -4.49
CA MET A 8 -15.10 1.97 -3.92
C MET A 8 -13.84 1.96 -4.76
N LEU A 9 -12.70 2.04 -4.08
CA LEU A 9 -11.40 1.72 -4.64
C LEU A 9 -11.03 0.29 -4.26
N ASN A 10 -10.96 -0.58 -5.26
CA ASN A 10 -10.45 -1.92 -5.09
C ASN A 10 -8.99 -1.98 -5.57
N LEU A 11 -8.13 -2.56 -4.74
CA LEU A 11 -6.71 -2.76 -5.02
C LEU A 11 -6.41 -4.26 -4.96
N SER A 12 -6.13 -4.89 -6.11
CA SER A 12 -5.71 -6.28 -6.16
C SER A 12 -4.19 -6.38 -6.38
N PRO A 13 -3.46 -7.23 -5.64
CA PRO A 13 -2.03 -7.39 -5.83
C PRO A 13 -1.72 -7.90 -7.24
N VAL A 14 -0.65 -7.40 -7.84
CA VAL A 14 -0.10 -7.93 -9.09
C VAL A 14 1.25 -8.60 -8.88
N SER A 15 1.73 -9.34 -9.89
CA SER A 15 3.05 -9.97 -9.87
C SER A 15 4.15 -8.96 -9.56
N GLY A 16 5.07 -9.34 -8.68
CA GLY A 16 6.16 -8.46 -8.24
C GLY A 16 5.83 -7.57 -7.04
N SER A 17 4.56 -7.46 -6.63
CA SER A 17 4.17 -6.78 -5.39
C SER A 17 4.65 -7.54 -4.16
N PHE A 18 4.97 -6.81 -3.09
CA PHE A 18 4.86 -7.33 -1.72
C PHE A 18 3.44 -7.89 -1.57
N SER A 19 3.28 -9.12 -1.09
CA SER A 19 1.95 -9.72 -1.09
C SER A 19 1.09 -9.12 0.01
N PHE A 20 -0.13 -8.72 -0.34
CA PHE A 20 -1.13 -8.20 0.57
C PHE A 20 -2.51 -8.76 0.22
N GLN A 21 -3.43 -8.77 1.18
CA GLN A 21 -4.83 -9.10 0.91
C GLN A 21 -5.48 -7.97 0.11
N ALA A 22 -6.21 -8.30 -0.95
CA ALA A 22 -6.93 -7.32 -1.76
C ALA A 22 -7.74 -6.35 -0.89
N LYS A 23 -7.71 -5.07 -1.26
CA LYS A 23 -8.37 -4.00 -0.52
C LYS A 23 -9.64 -3.57 -1.23
N TYR A 24 -10.66 -3.22 -0.46
CA TYR A 24 -12.00 -2.79 -0.85
C TYR A 24 -12.33 -1.52 -0.05
N ILE A 25 -11.75 -0.41 -0.47
CA ILE A 25 -11.71 0.83 0.29
C ILE A 25 -12.92 1.69 -0.10
N PRO A 26 -13.88 1.95 0.80
CA PRO A 26 -14.95 2.89 0.54
C PRO A 26 -14.38 4.31 0.46
N LEU A 27 -14.86 5.08 -0.52
CA LEU A 27 -14.52 6.48 -0.70
C LEU A 27 -15.75 7.35 -0.43
N SER A 28 -15.52 8.50 0.19
CA SER A 28 -16.53 9.55 0.36
C SER A 28 -15.93 10.89 -0.05
N ARG A 29 -16.79 11.90 -0.25
CA ARG A 29 -16.33 13.26 -0.59
C ARG A 29 -15.60 13.94 0.56
N ASP A 30 -15.83 13.48 1.78
CA ASP A 30 -15.37 14.13 3.01
C ASP A 30 -14.11 13.47 3.58
N ASN A 31 -13.55 12.45 2.91
CA ASN A 31 -12.44 11.68 3.43
C ASN A 31 -11.33 11.48 2.38
N ILE A 32 -10.09 11.70 2.83
CA ILE A 32 -8.86 11.33 2.14
C ILE A 32 -8.33 10.06 2.78
N VAL A 33 -8.26 8.99 2.01
CA VAL A 33 -7.68 7.72 2.46
C VAL A 33 -6.16 7.77 2.29
N VAL A 34 -5.43 7.57 3.38
CA VAL A 34 -3.98 7.38 3.32
C VAL A 34 -3.66 5.93 2.99
N LEU A 35 -2.77 5.71 2.03
CA LEU A 35 -2.14 4.43 1.76
C LEU A 35 -0.76 4.41 2.42
N GLY A 36 -0.44 3.37 3.20
CA GLY A 36 0.83 3.28 3.89
C GLY A 36 0.98 2.04 4.75
N SER A 37 2.08 1.93 5.46
CA SER A 37 2.35 0.82 6.37
C SER A 37 1.48 0.91 7.63
N GLU A 38 1.01 -0.24 8.12
CA GLU A 38 0.51 -0.36 9.48
C GLU A 38 1.57 0.08 10.49
N VAL A 39 1.12 0.74 11.57
CA VAL A 39 1.96 1.20 12.68
C VAL A 39 1.28 0.79 13.98
N SER A 40 1.95 -0.07 14.75
CA SER A 40 1.47 -0.56 16.05
C SER A 40 2.20 0.09 17.24
N ASP A 41 2.99 1.13 16.98
CA ASP A 41 3.75 1.85 18.00
C ASP A 41 2.81 2.77 18.80
N GLU A 42 3.03 2.86 20.12
CA GLU A 42 2.22 3.69 21.02
C GLU A 42 2.49 5.20 20.83
N SER A 43 3.60 5.56 20.18
CA SER A 43 4.01 6.94 19.93
C SER A 43 3.31 7.62 18.74
N GLU A 44 2.61 6.86 17.92
CA GLU A 44 1.81 7.33 16.79
C GLU A 44 0.36 6.88 16.97
N GLU A 45 -0.59 7.53 16.28
CA GLU A 45 -1.95 6.97 16.22
C GLU A 45 -1.87 5.55 15.63
N SER A 46 -2.35 4.58 16.43
CA SER A 46 -2.35 3.17 16.06
C SER A 46 -3.12 2.96 14.76
N ARG A 47 -2.45 2.38 13.76
CA ARG A 47 -2.97 2.18 12.41
C ARG A 47 -2.97 0.71 12.05
N THR A 48 -4.09 0.05 12.24
CA THR A 48 -4.24 -1.38 11.92
C THR A 48 -4.66 -1.60 10.48
N ALA A 49 -3.96 -2.50 9.79
CA ALA A 49 -4.30 -2.94 8.44
C ALA A 49 -5.64 -3.66 8.41
N ALA A 50 -6.49 -3.26 7.46
CA ALA A 50 -7.73 -3.95 7.15
C ALA A 50 -7.95 -4.01 5.62
N PRO A 51 -8.76 -4.95 5.13
CA PRO A 51 -9.19 -4.95 3.73
C PRO A 51 -9.91 -3.66 3.33
N THR A 52 -10.56 -2.99 4.28
CA THR A 52 -11.41 -1.81 4.03
C THR A 52 -10.70 -0.47 4.24
N ASN A 53 -9.38 -0.47 4.45
CA ASN A 53 -8.60 0.76 4.62
C ASN A 53 -7.30 0.74 3.81
N GLY A 54 -6.57 1.85 3.82
CA GLY A 54 -5.32 2.00 3.08
C GLY A 54 -4.06 1.44 3.76
N TRP A 55 -4.17 0.84 4.95
CA TRP A 55 -3.00 0.37 5.72
C TRP A 55 -2.59 -1.05 5.32
N PHE A 56 -1.33 -1.26 4.99
CA PHE A 56 -0.78 -2.56 4.59
C PHE A 56 -0.08 -3.24 5.76
N ALA A 57 -0.47 -4.50 6.03
CA ALA A 57 0.06 -5.27 7.14
C ALA A 57 1.53 -5.66 6.91
N PRO A 58 2.38 -5.65 7.96
CA PRO A 58 3.73 -6.16 7.87
C PRO A 58 3.73 -7.69 7.72
N LYS A 59 4.86 -8.25 7.27
CA LYS A 59 5.06 -9.70 7.20
C LYS A 59 6.23 -10.12 8.07
N ARG A 60 6.14 -11.32 8.63
CA ARG A 60 7.27 -11.91 9.35
C ARG A 60 8.27 -12.49 8.33
N PRO A 61 9.57 -12.27 8.53
CA PRO A 61 10.59 -13.02 7.81
C PRO A 61 10.36 -14.53 7.96
N ILE A 62 10.44 -15.26 6.85
CA ILE A 62 10.48 -16.72 6.89
C ILE A 62 11.79 -17.10 7.59
N GLN A 63 11.69 -17.78 8.74
CA GLN A 63 12.88 -18.27 9.44
C GLN A 63 13.55 -19.35 8.60
N ILE A 64 14.70 -19.02 8.02
CA ILE A 64 15.59 -20.01 7.42
C ILE A 64 16.44 -20.56 8.57
N ASN A 65 16.19 -21.83 8.94
CA ASN A 65 16.83 -22.61 10.01
C ASN A 65 16.37 -22.27 11.42
N GLY A 66 15.25 -22.89 11.82
CA GLY A 66 14.61 -22.77 13.14
C GLY A 66 15.58 -22.50 14.29
N ILE A 67 15.57 -21.26 14.78
CA ILE A 67 16.20 -20.94 16.06
C ILE A 67 15.23 -21.42 17.14
N VAL A 68 15.59 -22.57 17.70
CA VAL A 68 15.18 -23.02 19.03
C VAL A 68 15.68 -21.97 20.04
N GLY A 69 14.75 -21.27 20.70
CA GLY A 69 15.05 -20.49 21.92
C GLY A 69 15.12 -18.96 21.83
N GLY A 70 14.71 -18.33 20.71
CA GLY A 70 14.62 -16.87 20.60
C GLY A 70 13.21 -16.38 20.25
N SER A 71 12.80 -15.21 20.73
CA SER A 71 11.55 -14.56 20.32
C SER A 71 11.49 -14.46 18.79
N ALA A 72 10.35 -14.81 18.19
CA ALA A 72 10.17 -14.71 16.74
C ALA A 72 10.54 -13.30 16.25
N PRO A 73 11.19 -13.16 15.07
CA PRO A 73 11.54 -11.85 14.54
C PRO A 73 10.28 -10.98 14.41
N PRO A 74 10.38 -9.65 14.65
CA PRO A 74 9.25 -8.76 14.48
C PRO A 74 8.75 -8.81 13.03
N ALA A 75 7.47 -8.51 12.84
CA ALA A 75 6.94 -8.31 11.50
C ALA A 75 7.53 -7.02 10.91
N ILE A 76 7.85 -7.07 9.63
CA ILE A 76 8.53 -6.00 8.90
C ILE A 76 7.60 -5.53 7.78
N SER A 77 7.34 -4.23 7.73
CA SER A 77 6.60 -3.61 6.63
C SER A 77 7.45 -3.60 5.36
N PRO A 78 6.84 -3.55 4.16
CA PRO A 78 7.60 -3.42 2.93
C PRO A 78 8.49 -2.17 3.00
N LEU A 79 9.79 -2.36 2.82
CA LEU A 79 10.78 -1.28 2.96
C LEU A 79 10.55 -0.11 1.98
N PRO A 80 10.04 -0.33 0.75
CA PRO A 80 9.69 0.79 -0.14
C PRO A 80 8.47 1.60 0.31
N LEU A 81 7.66 1.10 1.24
CA LEU A 81 6.40 1.71 1.66
C LEU A 81 6.59 2.58 2.90
N SER A 82 6.13 3.81 2.82
CA SER A 82 6.18 4.76 3.94
C SER A 82 4.99 4.55 4.87
N SER A 83 5.11 4.98 6.13
CA SER A 83 4.01 4.93 7.10
C SER A 83 2.79 5.73 6.63
N ARG A 84 3.00 6.85 5.92
CA ARG A 84 1.98 7.61 5.17
C ARG A 84 2.56 7.90 3.80
N HIS A 85 2.29 7.04 2.82
CA HIS A 85 3.01 7.03 1.55
C HIS A 85 2.31 7.86 0.48
N SER A 86 1.01 7.66 0.33
CA SER A 86 0.19 8.40 -0.63
C SER A 86 -1.20 8.64 -0.07
N GLU A 87 -1.92 9.55 -0.69
CA GLU A 87 -3.31 9.88 -0.38
C GLU A 87 -4.19 9.59 -1.60
N VAL A 88 -5.38 9.06 -1.35
CA VAL A 88 -6.39 8.78 -2.36
C VAL A 88 -7.73 9.37 -1.93
N TRP A 89 -8.40 10.07 -2.83
CA TRP A 89 -9.70 10.67 -2.56
C TRP A 89 -10.59 10.65 -3.80
N TRP A 90 -11.89 10.78 -3.57
CA TRP A 90 -12.90 10.95 -4.61
C TRP A 90 -13.50 12.35 -4.51
N ASN A 91 -13.44 13.11 -5.61
CA ASN A 91 -13.95 14.50 -5.61
C ASN A 91 -15.44 14.62 -5.98
N GLY A 92 -16.16 13.50 -6.05
CA GLY A 92 -17.53 13.44 -6.55
C GLY A 92 -17.66 13.01 -8.01
N HIS A 93 -16.56 13.04 -8.77
CA HIS A 93 -16.51 12.63 -10.18
C HIS A 93 -15.39 11.63 -10.41
N HIS A 94 -14.16 11.97 -10.04
CA HIS A 94 -12.99 11.14 -10.28
C HIS A 94 -12.28 10.78 -8.97
N VAL A 95 -11.57 9.66 -9.02
CA VAL A 95 -10.66 9.24 -7.96
C VAL A 95 -9.25 9.72 -8.31
N TYR A 96 -8.55 10.28 -7.34
CA TYR A 96 -7.20 10.79 -7.50
C TYR A 96 -6.26 10.11 -6.51
N ILE A 97 -4.99 10.02 -6.89
CA ILE A 97 -3.88 9.65 -6.01
C ILE A 97 -2.84 10.76 -5.99
N HIS A 98 -2.20 10.95 -4.84
CA HIS A 98 -1.09 11.89 -4.67
C HIS A 98 -0.03 11.29 -3.75
N ASP A 99 1.23 11.32 -4.18
CA ASP A 99 2.37 10.94 -3.36
C ASP A 99 2.59 11.94 -2.21
N LYS A 100 2.90 11.45 -1.00
CA LYS A 100 3.17 12.27 0.18
C LYS A 100 4.66 12.47 0.43
N GLU A 101 5.39 12.82 -0.62
CA GLU A 101 6.84 12.96 -0.59
C GLU A 101 7.54 11.69 -0.09
N SER A 102 7.03 10.55 -0.56
CA SER A 102 7.54 9.26 -0.12
C SER A 102 8.99 9.05 -0.63
N PRO A 103 9.89 8.44 0.16
CA PRO A 103 11.29 8.27 -0.25
C PRO A 103 11.48 7.48 -1.54
N PHE A 104 10.57 6.54 -1.83
CA PHE A 104 10.64 5.67 -3.01
C PHE A 104 9.65 6.06 -4.12
N GLY A 105 8.79 7.05 -3.87
CA GLY A 105 7.82 7.60 -4.82
C GLY A 105 6.60 6.71 -5.08
N THR A 106 5.55 7.34 -5.59
CA THR A 106 4.35 6.67 -6.12
C THR A 106 4.38 6.69 -7.65
N TYR A 107 3.91 5.62 -8.28
CA TYR A 107 3.87 5.46 -9.73
C TYR A 107 2.46 5.03 -10.17
N VAL A 108 2.04 5.51 -11.34
CA VAL A 108 0.81 5.08 -12.02
C VAL A 108 1.20 4.65 -13.43
N ASN A 109 0.96 3.39 -13.78
CA ASN A 109 1.36 2.78 -15.04
C ASN A 109 2.86 3.00 -15.34
N ASP A 110 3.71 2.68 -14.37
CA ASP A 110 5.17 2.83 -14.38
C ASP A 110 5.71 4.28 -14.47
N ALA A 111 4.83 5.28 -14.58
CA ALA A 111 5.21 6.69 -14.55
C ALA A 111 5.17 7.24 -13.12
N LYS A 112 6.30 7.77 -12.65
CA LYS A 112 6.37 8.45 -11.34
C LYS A 112 5.47 9.68 -11.34
N ILE A 113 4.61 9.81 -10.34
CA ILE A 113 3.73 10.97 -10.19
C ILE A 113 4.35 11.99 -9.24
N THR A 114 4.13 13.28 -9.54
CA THR A 114 4.57 14.40 -8.68
C THR A 114 3.43 15.36 -8.35
N LYS A 115 2.25 15.12 -8.92
CA LYS A 115 1.03 15.92 -8.73
C LYS A 115 -0.16 14.97 -8.56
N PRO A 116 -1.29 15.45 -8.00
CA PRO A 116 -2.55 14.73 -8.04
C PRO A 116 -2.81 14.13 -9.41
N THR A 117 -2.92 12.80 -9.47
CA THR A 117 -3.06 12.03 -10.71
C THR A 117 -4.38 11.28 -10.65
N MET A 118 -5.18 11.43 -11.70
CA MET A 118 -6.48 10.77 -11.80
C MET A 118 -6.29 9.27 -12.03
N LEU A 119 -6.95 8.44 -11.22
CA LEU A 119 -6.97 6.99 -11.38
C LEU A 119 -8.14 6.54 -12.24
N LYS A 120 -7.92 5.46 -12.99
CA LYS A 120 -8.91 4.76 -13.78
C LYS A 120 -8.90 3.27 -13.45
N THR A 121 -10.04 2.62 -13.64
CA THR A 121 -10.11 1.16 -13.61
C THR A 121 -9.14 0.57 -14.63
N GLY A 122 -8.31 -0.36 -14.18
CA GLY A 122 -7.27 -0.99 -14.99
C GLY A 122 -5.88 -0.43 -14.75
N ASP A 123 -5.75 0.77 -14.18
CA ASP A 123 -4.43 1.35 -13.85
C ASP A 123 -3.67 0.46 -12.87
N ILE A 124 -2.36 0.42 -13.02
CA ILE A 124 -1.44 -0.20 -12.07
C ILE A 124 -0.80 0.90 -11.24
N ILE A 125 -0.97 0.86 -9.93
CA ILE A 125 -0.26 1.74 -9.00
C ILE A 125 0.90 1.00 -8.35
N SER A 126 2.02 1.70 -8.14
CA SER A 126 3.13 1.23 -7.30
C SER A 126 3.37 2.23 -6.17
N LEU A 127 3.34 1.75 -4.93
CA LEU A 127 3.76 2.50 -3.75
C LEU A 127 5.19 2.07 -3.42
N GLY A 128 6.12 2.93 -3.77
CA GLY A 128 7.54 2.68 -3.77
C GLY A 128 8.04 2.01 -5.05
N SER A 129 9.36 1.89 -5.13
CA SER A 129 10.09 1.18 -6.18
C SER A 129 10.82 -0.03 -5.61
N GLN A 130 11.17 -0.99 -6.45
CA GLN A 130 11.96 -2.15 -6.02
C GLN A 130 13.30 -1.72 -5.41
N ILE A 131 13.63 -2.25 -4.23
CA ILE A 131 14.94 -2.07 -3.61
C ILE A 131 15.84 -3.26 -4.01
N PRO A 132 16.99 -3.01 -4.64
CA PRO A 132 17.92 -4.10 -4.95
C PRO A 132 18.58 -4.63 -3.67
N ARG A 133 18.64 -5.96 -3.54
CA ARG A 133 19.44 -6.60 -2.48
C ARG A 133 20.92 -6.32 -2.71
N ASN A 134 21.63 -6.01 -1.64
CA ASN A 134 23.08 -5.84 -1.64
C ASN A 134 23.72 -6.44 -0.38
N SER A 135 25.04 -6.35 -0.27
CA SER A 135 25.81 -6.89 0.87
C SER A 135 25.49 -6.24 2.23
N HIS A 136 24.84 -5.06 2.24
CA HIS A 136 24.40 -4.38 3.45
C HIS A 136 22.95 -4.72 3.83
N THR A 137 22.22 -5.44 2.98
CA THR A 137 20.86 -5.90 3.31
C THR A 137 20.96 -6.98 4.39
N PRO A 138 20.41 -6.74 5.61
CA PRO A 138 20.50 -7.72 6.67
C PRO A 138 19.89 -9.06 6.28
N GLY A 139 20.46 -10.16 6.75
CA GLY A 139 20.01 -11.52 6.38
C GLY A 139 18.57 -11.83 6.78
N TYR A 140 18.01 -11.13 7.77
CA TYR A 140 16.61 -11.27 8.17
C TYR A 140 15.62 -10.53 7.25
N ILE A 141 16.09 -9.62 6.41
CA ILE A 141 15.26 -8.99 5.37
C ILE A 141 15.19 -9.94 4.20
N THR A 142 14.01 -10.52 3.94
CA THR A 142 13.77 -11.36 2.76
C THR A 142 13.44 -10.51 1.53
N ASP A 143 13.52 -11.11 0.34
CA ASP A 143 13.18 -10.43 -0.93
C ASP A 143 11.74 -9.95 -0.96
N GLU A 144 10.85 -10.59 -0.20
CA GLU A 144 9.47 -10.12 -0.04
C GLU A 144 9.43 -8.68 0.48
N HIS A 145 10.22 -8.34 1.50
CA HIS A 145 10.24 -7.02 2.14
C HIS A 145 10.91 -5.94 1.27
N LEU A 146 11.62 -6.33 0.22
CA LEU A 146 12.26 -5.41 -0.74
C LEU A 146 11.32 -5.01 -1.89
N LYS A 147 10.17 -5.68 -2.01
CA LYS A 147 9.17 -5.38 -3.04
C LYS A 147 8.32 -4.17 -2.64
N PRO A 148 7.93 -3.33 -3.61
CA PRO A 148 6.93 -2.29 -3.38
C PRO A 148 5.53 -2.91 -3.28
N ILE A 149 4.54 -2.11 -2.89
CA ILE A 149 3.14 -2.49 -3.09
C ILE A 149 2.77 -2.15 -4.53
N ILE A 150 2.40 -3.15 -5.32
CA ILE A 150 1.92 -2.97 -6.68
C ILE A 150 0.51 -3.52 -6.78
N ALA A 151 -0.42 -2.67 -7.20
CA ALA A 151 -1.83 -3.02 -7.22
C ALA A 151 -2.51 -2.60 -8.53
N LYS A 152 -3.40 -3.47 -9.03
CA LYS A 152 -4.34 -3.10 -10.08
C LYS A 152 -5.54 -2.40 -9.45
N VAL A 153 -5.89 -1.26 -10.01
CA VAL A 153 -7.02 -0.43 -9.61
C VAL A 153 -8.30 -0.95 -10.26
N THR A 154 -9.36 -1.08 -9.47
CA THR A 154 -10.74 -1.20 -9.97
C THR A 154 -11.62 -0.23 -9.21
N LEU A 155 -12.24 0.69 -9.93
CA LEU A 155 -13.18 1.66 -9.37
C LEU A 155 -14.61 1.17 -9.59
N VAL A 156 -15.42 1.19 -8.53
CA VAL A 156 -16.84 0.81 -8.56
C VAL A 156 -17.67 1.98 -8.02
N GLY A 157 -18.84 2.24 -8.61
CA GLY A 157 -19.71 3.33 -8.14
C GLY A 157 -19.20 4.75 -8.44
N VAL A 158 -18.19 4.88 -9.31
CA VAL A 158 -17.71 6.15 -9.84
C VAL A 158 -18.31 6.29 -11.25
N ALA A 159 -19.16 7.31 -11.45
CA ALA A 159 -19.91 7.53 -12.70
C ALA A 159 -19.11 8.33 -13.73
#